data_AF-A0A4P9WXQ6-F1
#
_entry.id   AF-A0A4P9WXQ6-F1
#
_cell.length_a   1.000
_cell.length_b   1.000
_cell.length_c   1.000
_cell.angle_alpha   90.00
_cell.angle_beta   90.00
_cell.angle_gamma   90.00
#
_symmetry.space_group_name_H-M   'P 1'
#
loop_
_entity.id
_entity.type
_entity.pdbx_description
1 polymer ?
#
loop_
_entity_poly.entity_id
_entity_poly.type
_entity_poly.pdbx_seq_one_letter_code
_entity_poly.pdbx_strand_id
1 'polypeptide(L)'
;MTEALVIEPGPHSALRDGRPVRTILSVEDLEAFKASPTFEALVAFIEQLAASVKGRSLCDTLPGDAAATKTADAASDVAASGNAAAGNAAAGNAAAGSDESGNNESGIAATDASPAVHRLMLTLNALEALIDAHPPVANENSRFGNPAFRDWHAAMADRAESWVADVIAGDRDADASSSSKTAQVREIAAYLQNAFGSEKRIDYGTGHEAHFLAFLYALNTLGLFSESDRPVLVLRVFWRYIAVMRRLQFAYWLEPAGSHGVWGLDDYHFLP
;
A
#
# COMPACT_ATOMS: atom_id res chain seq x y z
N MET A 1 -23.26 -19.08 -5.61
CA MET A 1 -22.19 -20.10 -5.60
C MET A 1 -21.00 -19.48 -6.31
N THR A 2 -20.24 -18.68 -5.58
CA THR A 2 -19.01 -18.04 -6.05
C THR A 2 -17.90 -19.05 -5.81
N GLU A 3 -17.47 -19.73 -6.88
CA GLU A 3 -16.20 -20.48 -6.84
C GLU A 3 -15.12 -19.49 -6.43
N ALA A 4 -14.50 -19.76 -5.28
CA ALA A 4 -13.25 -19.11 -4.92
C ALA A 4 -12.27 -19.44 -6.04
N LEU A 5 -11.86 -18.42 -6.78
CA LEU A 5 -10.77 -18.54 -7.74
C LEU A 5 -9.53 -18.86 -6.91
N VAL A 6 -9.28 -20.15 -6.70
CA VAL A 6 -7.98 -20.63 -6.25
C VAL A 6 -7.02 -20.08 -7.27
N ILE A 7 -6.05 -19.29 -6.81
CA ILE A 7 -4.91 -18.89 -7.62
C ILE A 7 -4.20 -20.19 -7.95
N GLU A 8 -4.59 -20.81 -9.07
CA GLU A 8 -3.87 -21.92 -9.65
C GLU A 8 -2.44 -21.39 -9.84
N PRO A 9 -1.42 -22.00 -9.21
CA PRO A 9 -0.06 -21.57 -9.41
C PRO A 9 0.21 -21.74 -10.91
N GLY A 10 0.25 -20.62 -11.63
CA GLY A 10 0.62 -20.63 -13.04
C GLY A 10 1.94 -21.37 -13.20
N PRO A 11 2.31 -21.84 -14.39
CA PRO A 11 3.53 -22.62 -14.62
C PRO A 11 4.84 -21.91 -14.19
N HIS A 12 4.77 -20.64 -13.76
CA HIS A 12 5.85 -19.80 -13.24
C HIS A 12 5.70 -19.39 -11.77
N SER A 13 4.68 -19.85 -11.05
CA SER A 13 4.48 -19.60 -9.61
C SER A 13 5.38 -20.53 -8.79
N ALA A 14 6.68 -20.27 -8.85
CA ALA A 14 7.65 -20.95 -7.99
C ALA A 14 7.59 -20.32 -6.59
N LEU A 15 6.61 -20.73 -5.79
CA LEU A 15 6.58 -20.39 -4.37
C LEU A 15 7.48 -21.36 -3.61
N ARG A 16 8.36 -20.82 -2.77
CA ARG A 16 9.11 -21.61 -1.78
C ARG A 16 8.71 -21.13 -0.40
N ASP A 17 8.13 -22.03 0.40
CA ASP A 17 7.60 -21.73 1.74
C ASP A 17 6.57 -20.58 1.77
N GLY A 18 5.81 -20.43 0.68
CA GLY A 18 4.82 -19.35 0.50
C GLY A 18 5.43 -18.00 0.13
N ARG A 19 6.69 -17.95 -0.31
CA ARG A 19 7.36 -16.73 -0.78
C ARG A 19 7.70 -16.83 -2.26
N PRO A 20 7.54 -15.74 -3.04
CA PRO A 20 8.00 -15.69 -4.43
C PRO A 20 9.50 -15.92 -4.53
N VAL A 21 9.93 -16.72 -5.50
CA VAL A 21 11.35 -16.89 -5.83
C VAL A 21 11.68 -16.25 -7.18
N ARG A 22 12.97 -15.98 -7.40
CA ARG A 22 13.45 -15.46 -8.68
C ARG A 22 13.32 -16.54 -9.76
N THR A 23 12.58 -16.21 -10.81
CA THR A 23 12.34 -17.10 -11.96
C THR A 23 12.93 -16.58 -13.26
N ILE A 24 13.15 -15.27 -13.39
CA ILE A 24 13.77 -14.65 -14.56
C ILE A 24 15.28 -14.54 -14.32
N LEU A 25 16.05 -15.48 -14.86
CA LEU A 25 17.51 -15.56 -14.65
C LEU A 25 18.30 -15.40 -15.95
N SER A 26 17.67 -15.67 -17.09
CA SER A 26 18.24 -15.58 -18.44
C SER A 26 17.39 -14.72 -19.36
N VAL A 27 17.90 -14.44 -20.56
CA VAL A 27 17.15 -13.70 -21.60
C VAL A 27 15.98 -14.55 -22.10
N GLU A 28 16.17 -15.85 -22.18
CA GLU A 28 15.14 -16.81 -22.56
C GLU A 28 13.98 -16.82 -21.55
N ASP A 29 14.29 -16.77 -20.25
CA ASP A 29 13.26 -16.67 -19.20
C ASP A 29 12.49 -15.35 -19.30
N LEU A 30 13.17 -14.26 -19.68
CA LEU A 30 12.54 -12.97 -19.87
C LEU A 30 11.56 -12.99 -21.06
N GLU A 31 11.95 -13.58 -22.18
CA GLU A 31 11.06 -13.73 -23.34
C GLU A 31 9.88 -14.66 -23.02
N ALA A 32 10.11 -15.74 -22.27
CA ALA A 32 9.04 -16.60 -21.78
C ALA A 32 8.07 -15.83 -20.85
N PHE A 33 8.59 -14.99 -19.96
CA PHE A 33 7.77 -14.14 -19.10
C PHE A 33 6.94 -13.14 -19.91
N LYS A 34 7.52 -12.47 -20.91
CA LYS A 34 6.78 -11.54 -21.79
C LYS A 34 5.65 -12.21 -22.56
N ALA A 35 5.82 -13.49 -22.92
CA ALA A 35 4.79 -14.29 -23.58
C ALA A 35 3.77 -14.92 -22.61
N SER A 36 3.95 -14.74 -21.30
CA SER A 36 3.11 -15.38 -20.29
C SER A 36 1.78 -14.63 -20.07
N PRO A 37 0.69 -15.35 -19.72
CA PRO A 37 -0.57 -14.71 -19.32
C PRO A 37 -0.42 -13.79 -18.11
N THR A 38 0.55 -14.04 -17.24
CA THR A 38 0.83 -13.19 -16.07
C THR A 38 1.30 -11.81 -16.49
N PHE A 39 2.19 -11.73 -17.48
CA PHE A 39 2.66 -10.44 -18.00
C PHE A 39 1.51 -9.67 -18.66
N GLU A 40 0.71 -10.35 -19.49
CA GLU A 40 -0.47 -9.76 -20.12
C GLU A 40 -1.45 -9.20 -19.09
N ALA A 41 -1.76 -9.97 -18.04
CA ALA A 41 -2.69 -9.55 -16.99
C ALA A 41 -2.16 -8.36 -16.17
N LEU A 42 -0.85 -8.34 -15.88
CA LEU A 42 -0.21 -7.22 -15.18
C LEU A 42 -0.22 -5.94 -16.01
N VAL A 43 0.11 -6.03 -17.31
CA VAL A 43 0.05 -4.88 -18.23
C VAL A 43 -1.38 -4.37 -18.37
N ALA A 44 -2.35 -5.27 -18.56
CA ALA A 44 -3.77 -4.89 -18.64
C ALA A 44 -4.26 -4.19 -17.36
N PHE A 45 -3.80 -4.62 -16.18
CA PHE A 45 -4.10 -3.95 -14.92
C PHE A 45 -3.54 -2.51 -14.88
N ILE A 46 -2.28 -2.32 -15.30
CA ILE A 46 -1.67 -0.98 -15.38
C ILE A 46 -2.43 -0.09 -16.36
N GLU A 47 -2.80 -0.60 -17.53
CA GLU A 47 -3.58 0.15 -18.52
C GLU A 47 -4.96 0.54 -17.99
N GLN A 48 -5.64 -0.34 -17.25
CA GLN A 48 -6.92 -0.03 -16.59
C GLN A 48 -6.77 1.08 -15.54
N LEU A 49 -5.71 1.02 -14.73
CA LEU A 49 -5.41 2.08 -13.75
C LEU A 49 -5.13 3.41 -14.46
N ALA A 50 -4.28 3.41 -15.48
CA ALA A 50 -3.95 4.60 -16.25
C ALA A 50 -5.17 5.21 -16.97
N ALA A 51 -6.04 4.37 -17.55
CA ALA A 51 -7.28 4.83 -18.17
C ALA A 51 -8.24 5.45 -17.15
N SER A 52 -8.29 4.93 -15.92
CA SER A 52 -9.21 5.41 -14.87
C SER A 52 -8.92 6.84 -14.40
N VAL A 53 -7.68 7.31 -14.55
CA VAL A 53 -7.23 8.66 -14.16
C VAL A 53 -7.14 9.65 -15.31
N LYS A 54 -7.43 9.23 -16.55
CA LYS A 54 -7.35 10.12 -17.70
C LYS A 54 -8.32 11.29 -17.55
N GLY A 55 -7.78 12.52 -17.52
CA GLY A 55 -8.56 13.74 -17.34
C GLY A 55 -9.00 14.03 -15.91
N ARG A 56 -8.49 13.27 -14.92
CA ARG A 56 -8.67 13.54 -13.49
C ARG A 56 -7.44 14.25 -12.92
N SER A 57 -7.65 14.97 -11.82
CA SER A 57 -6.63 15.67 -11.06
C SER A 57 -6.52 15.10 -9.63
N LEU A 58 -5.36 15.31 -8.99
CA LEU A 58 -5.16 14.98 -7.58
C LEU A 58 -6.17 15.69 -6.66
N CYS A 59 -6.64 16.88 -7.05
CA CYS A 59 -7.58 17.68 -6.28
C CYS A 59 -9.05 17.26 -6.46
N ASP A 60 -9.34 16.36 -7.41
CA ASP A 60 -10.70 15.90 -7.63
C ASP A 60 -11.20 15.13 -6.41
N THR A 61 -12.48 15.31 -6.06
CA THR A 61 -13.12 14.51 -5.02
C THR A 61 -13.34 13.09 -5.53
N LEU A 62 -12.82 12.13 -4.77
CA LEU A 62 -12.92 10.71 -5.06
C LEU A 62 -13.64 9.97 -3.91
N PRO A 63 -14.14 8.75 -4.18
CA PRO A 63 -14.61 7.83 -3.15
C PRO A 63 -13.69 7.81 -1.92
N GLY A 64 -14.27 7.94 -0.72
CA GLY A 64 -13.54 7.86 0.55
C GLY A 64 -12.87 9.15 1.04
N ASP A 65 -12.80 10.22 0.23
CA ASP A 65 -12.18 11.49 0.67
C ASP A 65 -12.94 12.16 1.83
N ALA A 66 -14.27 12.05 1.85
CA ALA A 66 -15.09 12.63 2.93
C ALA A 66 -14.93 11.91 4.29
N ALA A 67 -14.50 10.64 4.28
CA ALA A 67 -14.22 9.87 5.49
C ALA A 67 -12.83 10.22 6.07
N ALA A 68 -11.86 10.51 5.20
CA ALA A 68 -10.49 10.83 5.60
C ALA A 68 -10.39 12.12 6.45
N THR A 69 -11.21 13.13 6.16
CA THR A 69 -11.26 14.39 6.93
C THR A 69 -11.67 14.14 8.39
N LYS A 70 -12.61 13.21 8.64
CA LYS A 70 -13.07 12.88 10.00
C LYS A 70 -12.05 12.07 10.81
N THR A 71 -11.26 11.21 10.15
CA THR A 71 -10.22 10.42 10.83
C THR A 71 -8.97 11.22 11.18
N ALA A 72 -8.65 12.28 10.42
CA ALA A 72 -7.55 13.19 10.73
C ALA A 72 -7.82 13.99 12.02
N ASP A 73 -9.06 14.46 12.20
CA ASP A 73 -9.48 15.18 13.42
C ASP A 73 -9.52 14.26 14.66
N ALA A 74 -9.82 12.96 14.49
CA ALA A 74 -9.81 12.00 15.59
C ALA A 74 -8.38 11.58 16.02
N ALA A 75 -7.41 11.59 15.10
CA ALA A 75 -6.01 11.26 15.41
C ALA A 75 -5.29 12.34 16.22
N SER A 76 -5.74 13.61 16.14
CA SER A 76 -5.23 14.69 17.00
C SER A 76 -5.71 14.62 18.46
N ASP A 77 -6.84 13.96 18.73
CA ASP A 77 -7.41 13.89 20.09
C ASP A 77 -6.86 12.71 20.92
N VAL A 78 -6.30 11.67 20.29
CA VAL A 78 -5.75 10.50 21.00
C VAL A 78 -4.33 10.76 21.54
N ALA A 79 -3.61 11.76 21.02
CA ALA A 79 -2.29 12.15 21.51
C ALA A 79 -2.33 13.01 22.80
N ALA A 80 -3.52 13.44 23.25
CA ALA A 80 -3.69 14.37 24.35
C ALA A 80 -4.58 13.84 25.49
N SER A 81 -4.41 12.58 25.92
CA SER A 81 -4.92 12.17 27.24
C SER A 81 -4.13 11.00 27.81
N GLY A 82 -2.99 11.33 28.40
CA GLY A 82 -2.17 10.41 29.18
C GLY A 82 -1.69 11.04 30.48
N ASN A 83 -2.59 11.60 31.32
CA ASN A 83 -2.40 11.62 32.78
C ASN A 83 -3.64 12.13 33.53
N ALA A 84 -4.07 11.36 34.53
CA ALA A 84 -4.63 11.78 35.83
C ALA A 84 -5.85 10.95 36.26
N ALA A 85 -5.73 10.40 37.47
CA ALA A 85 -6.71 9.58 38.14
C ALA A 85 -7.75 10.40 38.94
N ALA A 86 -8.86 9.72 39.23
CA ALA A 86 -9.82 9.92 40.33
C ALA A 86 -10.81 11.10 40.27
N GLY A 87 -12.11 10.78 40.35
CA GLY A 87 -13.16 11.76 40.63
C GLY A 87 -14.57 11.25 40.30
N ASN A 88 -15.37 11.01 41.33
CA ASN A 88 -16.70 10.42 41.31
C ASN A 88 -17.82 11.38 40.85
N ALA A 89 -18.99 10.82 40.52
CA ALA A 89 -20.37 11.34 40.67
C ALA A 89 -21.15 11.93 39.45
N ALA A 90 -22.19 11.16 39.09
CA ALA A 90 -23.62 11.52 39.03
C ALA A 90 -24.22 12.47 37.95
N ALA A 91 -25.24 11.89 37.28
CA ALA A 91 -26.55 12.45 36.90
C ALA A 91 -26.70 13.34 35.65
N GLY A 92 -27.74 13.02 34.85
CA GLY A 92 -28.40 13.97 33.95
C GLY A 92 -28.93 13.37 32.64
N ASN A 93 -30.23 13.10 32.59
CA ASN A 93 -31.01 12.67 31.42
C ASN A 93 -31.77 13.87 30.82
N ALA A 94 -31.80 14.04 29.49
CA ALA A 94 -32.83 14.76 28.70
C ALA A 94 -32.43 14.71 27.20
N ALA A 95 -33.10 13.99 26.30
CA ALA A 95 -34.43 14.21 25.71
C ALA A 95 -34.48 15.26 24.56
N ALA A 96 -34.60 14.72 23.34
CA ALA A 96 -35.44 15.10 22.20
C ALA A 96 -35.40 16.52 21.60
N GLY A 97 -35.31 16.56 20.27
CA GLY A 97 -35.64 17.72 19.44
C GLY A 97 -35.49 17.39 17.95
N SER A 98 -36.60 17.00 17.33
CA SER A 98 -36.81 16.84 15.89
C SER A 98 -36.70 18.17 15.16
N ASP A 99 -36.18 18.16 13.92
CA ASP A 99 -36.79 18.90 12.81
C ASP A 99 -36.19 18.43 11.46
N GLU A 100 -37.07 17.88 10.62
CA GLU A 100 -36.87 17.60 9.20
C GLU A 100 -36.97 18.91 8.40
N SER A 101 -36.06 19.13 7.45
CA SER A 101 -36.33 19.96 6.27
C SER A 101 -35.42 19.51 5.14
N GLY A 102 -36.04 18.99 4.08
CA GLY A 102 -35.37 18.34 2.97
C GLY A 102 -34.56 19.29 2.09
N ASN A 103 -33.54 18.72 1.45
CA ASN A 103 -33.05 19.22 0.17
C ASN A 103 -32.84 18.05 -0.77
N ASN A 104 -33.59 18.11 -1.87
CA ASN A 104 -33.63 17.14 -2.95
C ASN A 104 -32.52 17.52 -3.93
N GLU A 105 -31.31 17.01 -3.73
CA GLU A 105 -30.27 17.03 -4.75
C GLU A 105 -30.08 15.62 -5.29
N SER A 106 -30.23 15.51 -6.60
CA SER A 106 -29.87 14.36 -7.42
C SER A 106 -28.36 14.12 -7.38
N GLY A 107 -27.86 13.73 -6.21
CA GLY A 107 -26.48 13.33 -5.97
C GLY A 107 -26.28 11.92 -6.49
N ILE A 108 -25.31 11.76 -7.39
CA ILE A 108 -24.63 10.47 -7.55
C ILE A 108 -24.17 10.11 -6.14
N ALA A 109 -24.74 9.07 -5.54
CA ALA A 109 -24.41 8.65 -4.19
C ALA A 109 -22.89 8.59 -4.09
N ALA A 110 -22.31 9.33 -3.15
CA ALA A 110 -20.89 9.26 -2.86
C ALA A 110 -20.61 7.82 -2.43
N THR A 111 -20.16 7.00 -3.36
CA THR A 111 -19.72 5.64 -3.07
C THR A 111 -18.46 5.79 -2.23
N ASP A 112 -18.49 5.34 -0.99
CA ASP A 112 -17.30 5.29 -0.16
C ASP A 112 -16.27 4.35 -0.79
N ALA A 113 -14.97 4.68 -0.67
CA ALA A 113 -13.92 3.76 -1.10
C ALA A 113 -14.02 2.44 -0.35
N SER A 114 -13.59 1.36 -0.99
CA SER A 114 -13.60 0.04 -0.36
C SER A 114 -12.81 0.05 0.97
N PRO A 115 -13.24 -0.73 1.97
CA PRO A 115 -12.52 -0.82 3.25
C PRO A 115 -11.04 -1.22 3.10
N ALA A 116 -10.71 -1.99 2.05
CA ALA A 116 -9.35 -2.37 1.73
C ALA A 116 -8.47 -1.17 1.35
N VAL A 117 -9.00 -0.20 0.59
CA VAL A 117 -8.28 1.05 0.27
C VAL A 117 -7.99 1.84 1.54
N HIS A 118 -8.94 1.94 2.46
CA HIS A 118 -8.73 2.63 3.73
C HIS A 118 -7.63 1.97 4.56
N ARG A 119 -7.66 0.64 4.71
CA ARG A 119 -6.60 -0.10 5.42
C ARG A 119 -5.24 0.04 4.75
N LEU A 120 -5.20 0.06 3.43
CA LEU A 120 -3.96 0.29 2.68
C LEU A 120 -3.38 1.69 2.93
N MET A 121 -4.23 2.72 3.00
CA MET A 121 -3.80 4.07 3.40
C MET A 121 -3.25 4.10 4.83
N LEU A 122 -3.88 3.38 5.77
CA LEU A 122 -3.36 3.25 7.14
C LEU A 122 -1.99 2.55 7.16
N THR A 123 -1.79 1.50 6.35
CA THR A 123 -0.49 0.83 6.20
C THR A 123 0.58 1.81 5.70
N LEU A 124 0.27 2.64 4.70
CA LEU A 124 1.21 3.65 4.18
C LEU A 124 1.53 4.75 5.22
N ASN A 125 0.55 5.12 6.05
CA ASN A 125 0.77 6.02 7.18
C ASN A 125 1.67 5.40 8.25
N ALA A 126 1.48 4.12 8.56
CA ALA A 126 2.34 3.39 9.49
C ALA A 126 3.78 3.26 8.96
N LEU A 127 3.96 2.99 7.67
CA LEU A 127 5.27 2.96 7.01
C LEU A 127 6.00 4.29 7.11
N GLU A 128 5.28 5.40 6.94
CA GLU A 128 5.83 6.74 7.11
C GLU A 128 6.21 7.02 8.57
N ALA A 129 5.34 6.69 9.52
CA ALA A 129 5.62 6.87 10.95
C ALA A 129 6.84 6.05 11.41
N LEU A 130 7.12 4.91 10.76
CA LEU A 130 8.35 4.15 11.03
C LEU A 130 9.61 4.93 10.64
N ILE A 131 9.56 5.82 9.66
CA ILE A 131 10.70 6.68 9.29
C ILE A 131 11.06 7.57 10.48
N ASP A 132 10.05 8.16 11.12
CA ASP A 132 10.24 9.01 12.30
C ASP A 132 10.78 8.23 13.50
N ALA A 133 10.37 6.95 13.64
CA ALA A 133 10.85 6.06 14.70
C ALA A 133 12.29 5.56 14.48
N HIS A 134 12.84 5.66 13.27
CA HIS A 134 14.18 5.21 12.90
C HIS A 134 14.97 6.37 12.26
N PRO A 135 15.30 7.43 13.02
CA PRO A 135 15.95 8.61 12.46
C PRO A 135 17.32 8.26 11.85
N PRO A 136 17.76 8.99 10.80
CA PRO A 136 19.06 8.76 10.19
C PRO A 136 20.19 8.98 11.20
N VAL A 137 21.20 8.10 11.15
CA VAL A 137 22.41 8.27 11.97
C VAL A 137 23.38 9.23 11.30
N ALA A 138 24.16 9.97 12.10
CA ALA A 138 25.17 10.88 11.57
C ALA A 138 26.18 10.11 10.70
N ASN A 139 26.18 10.39 9.40
CA ASN A 139 27.01 9.72 8.39
C ASN A 139 27.68 10.71 7.43
N GLU A 140 27.98 11.94 7.89
CA GLU A 140 28.44 13.06 7.06
C GLU A 140 29.73 12.79 6.26
N ASN A 141 30.58 11.85 6.71
CA ASN A 141 31.79 11.44 5.99
C ASN A 141 31.57 10.27 5.01
N SER A 142 30.36 9.71 4.96
CA SER A 142 29.97 8.65 4.05
C SER A 142 29.34 9.23 2.79
N ARG A 143 29.79 8.76 1.63
CA ARG A 143 29.14 9.03 0.34
C ARG A 143 28.02 8.02 0.00
N PHE A 144 27.86 7.01 0.83
CA PHE A 144 26.91 5.91 0.65
C PHE A 144 25.67 6.12 1.52
N GLY A 145 24.57 5.46 1.16
CA GLY A 145 23.30 5.53 1.88
C GLY A 145 23.38 5.29 3.39
N ASN A 146 22.45 5.90 4.12
CA ASN A 146 22.40 5.88 5.57
C ASN A 146 22.06 4.47 6.10
N PRO A 147 22.88 3.89 6.99
CA PRO A 147 22.67 2.53 7.47
C PRO A 147 21.40 2.36 8.31
N ALA A 148 20.83 3.43 8.88
CA ALA A 148 19.56 3.38 9.61
C ALA A 148 18.38 2.87 8.75
N PHE A 149 18.52 2.94 7.40
CA PHE A 149 17.56 2.31 6.49
C PHE A 149 17.40 0.81 6.74
N ARG A 150 18.46 0.11 7.18
CA ARG A 150 18.40 -1.33 7.48
C ARG A 150 17.52 -1.61 8.69
N ASP A 151 17.62 -0.76 9.71
CA ASP A 151 16.79 -0.88 10.90
C ASP A 151 15.31 -0.59 10.58
N TRP A 152 15.06 0.47 9.78
CA TRP A 152 13.72 0.76 9.25
C TRP A 152 13.16 -0.41 8.43
N HIS A 153 13.96 -0.97 7.52
CA HIS A 153 13.54 -2.05 6.63
C HIS A 153 13.24 -3.33 7.40
N ALA A 154 14.08 -3.70 8.37
CA ALA A 154 13.83 -4.84 9.27
C ALA A 154 12.53 -4.64 10.06
N ALA A 155 12.33 -3.45 10.63
CA ALA A 155 11.12 -3.11 11.38
C ALA A 155 9.85 -3.13 10.50
N MET A 156 9.96 -2.79 9.22
CA MET A 156 8.90 -2.91 8.23
C MET A 156 8.63 -4.38 7.88
N ALA A 157 9.67 -5.17 7.64
CA ALA A 157 9.56 -6.58 7.29
C ALA A 157 8.89 -7.41 8.39
N ASP A 158 9.19 -7.12 9.66
CA ASP A 158 8.55 -7.77 10.82
C ASP A 158 7.04 -7.50 10.92
N ARG A 159 6.55 -6.40 10.33
CA ARG A 159 5.14 -5.99 10.38
C ARG A 159 4.37 -6.27 9.08
N ALA A 160 5.06 -6.51 7.97
CA ALA A 160 4.47 -6.62 6.65
C ALA A 160 3.38 -7.70 6.55
N GLU A 161 3.61 -8.90 7.11
CA GLU A 161 2.60 -9.98 7.10
C GLU A 161 1.33 -9.57 7.86
N SER A 162 1.46 -8.86 9.00
CA SER A 162 0.32 -8.35 9.77
C SER A 162 -0.48 -7.32 8.98
N TRP A 163 0.19 -6.32 8.39
CA TRP A 163 -0.50 -5.30 7.60
C TRP A 163 -1.22 -5.88 6.38
N VAL A 164 -0.61 -6.85 5.71
CA VAL A 164 -1.25 -7.55 4.59
C VAL A 164 -2.44 -8.38 5.07
N ALA A 165 -2.31 -9.09 6.19
CA ALA A 165 -3.42 -9.81 6.79
C ALA A 165 -4.60 -8.88 7.12
N ASP A 166 -4.33 -7.70 7.67
CA ASP A 166 -5.35 -6.69 8.01
C ASP A 166 -6.06 -6.19 6.75
N VAL A 167 -5.32 -5.89 5.67
CA VAL A 167 -5.91 -5.47 4.39
C VAL A 167 -6.83 -6.54 3.82
N ILE A 168 -6.39 -7.82 3.82
CA ILE A 168 -7.12 -8.97 3.28
C ILE A 168 -8.33 -9.35 4.13
N ALA A 169 -8.20 -9.37 5.46
CA ALA A 169 -9.25 -9.86 6.36
C ALA A 169 -10.52 -8.99 6.28
N GLY A 170 -10.36 -7.67 6.32
CA GLY A 170 -11.51 -6.75 6.40
C GLY A 170 -12.52 -7.14 7.48
N ASP A 171 -13.82 -6.92 7.20
CA ASP A 171 -14.93 -7.30 8.09
C ASP A 171 -15.41 -8.75 7.87
N ARG A 172 -14.73 -9.54 7.02
CA ARG A 172 -15.13 -10.92 6.77
C ARG A 172 -14.59 -11.80 7.90
N ASP A 173 -15.47 -12.69 8.38
CA ASP A 173 -15.25 -13.54 9.55
C ASP A 173 -13.81 -14.05 9.67
N ALA A 174 -13.28 -13.83 10.88
CA ALA A 174 -11.98 -14.25 11.35
C ALA A 174 -11.91 -15.78 11.53
N ASP A 175 -12.28 -16.56 10.51
CA ASP A 175 -11.89 -17.96 10.43
C ASP A 175 -10.42 -18.03 9.99
N ALA A 176 -9.58 -17.59 10.92
CA ALA A 176 -8.13 -17.52 10.83
C ALA A 176 -7.54 -18.90 11.10
N SER A 177 -7.75 -19.87 10.20
CA SER A 177 -7.07 -21.17 10.35
C SER A 177 -6.93 -22.03 9.08
N SER A 178 -6.91 -21.44 7.89
CA SER A 178 -6.50 -22.20 6.69
C SER A 178 -5.03 -21.92 6.34
N SER A 179 -4.21 -22.97 6.26
CA SER A 179 -2.80 -22.90 5.84
C SER A 179 -2.61 -22.18 4.50
N SER A 180 -3.61 -22.24 3.62
CA SER A 180 -3.64 -21.53 2.33
C SER A 180 -3.69 -20.01 2.50
N LYS A 181 -4.47 -19.49 3.46
CA LYS A 181 -4.55 -18.04 3.74
C LYS A 181 -3.22 -17.51 4.28
N THR A 182 -2.55 -18.28 5.14
CA THR A 182 -1.21 -17.93 5.65
C THR A 182 -0.17 -17.89 4.54
N ALA A 183 -0.19 -18.84 3.61
CA ALA A 183 0.72 -18.83 2.46
C ALA A 183 0.47 -17.63 1.55
N GLN A 184 -0.80 -17.28 1.28
CA GLN A 184 -1.17 -16.11 0.49
C GLN A 184 -0.73 -14.79 1.14
N VAL A 185 -0.91 -14.64 2.46
CA VAL A 185 -0.42 -13.45 3.19
C VAL A 185 1.09 -13.33 3.06
N ARG A 186 1.83 -14.43 3.22
CA ARG A 186 3.31 -14.44 3.08
C ARG A 186 3.75 -14.04 1.69
N GLU A 187 3.04 -14.52 0.66
CA GLU A 187 3.36 -14.21 -0.72
C GLU A 187 3.15 -12.71 -1.01
N ILE A 188 1.99 -12.18 -0.65
CA ILE A 188 1.64 -10.78 -0.88
C ILE A 188 2.54 -9.85 -0.05
N ALA A 189 2.85 -10.22 1.19
CA ALA A 189 3.78 -9.46 2.03
C ALA A 189 5.19 -9.40 1.44
N ALA A 190 5.64 -10.44 0.72
CA ALA A 190 6.94 -10.39 0.04
C ALA A 190 6.98 -9.34 -1.07
N TYR A 191 5.88 -9.11 -1.81
CA TYR A 191 5.82 -8.01 -2.77
C TYR A 191 5.90 -6.65 -2.07
N LEU A 192 5.17 -6.48 -0.96
CA LEU A 192 5.22 -5.25 -0.16
C LEU A 192 6.63 -4.98 0.41
N GLN A 193 7.30 -5.99 0.96
CA GLN A 193 8.64 -5.85 1.54
C GLN A 193 9.69 -5.42 0.51
N ASN A 194 9.57 -5.90 -0.72
CA ASN A 194 10.47 -5.56 -1.81
C ASN A 194 10.10 -4.25 -2.52
N ALA A 195 9.00 -3.60 -2.15
CA ALA A 195 8.51 -2.38 -2.80
C ALA A 195 9.27 -1.10 -2.41
N PHE A 196 10.13 -1.16 -1.39
CA PHE A 196 10.68 0.02 -0.71
C PHE A 196 12.21 0.14 -0.78
N GLY A 197 12.85 -0.63 -1.65
CA GLY A 197 14.30 -0.62 -1.82
C GLY A 197 15.00 -1.88 -1.29
N SER A 198 16.32 -1.90 -1.40
CA SER A 198 17.17 -3.01 -0.98
C SER A 198 17.91 -2.68 0.31
N GLU A 199 17.63 -3.40 1.41
CA GLU A 199 18.35 -3.25 2.69
C GLU A 199 19.89 -3.39 2.55
N LYS A 200 20.33 -4.27 1.64
CA LYS A 200 21.74 -4.62 1.48
C LYS A 200 22.49 -3.52 0.76
N ARG A 201 21.90 -3.03 -0.32
CA ARG A 201 22.49 -2.00 -1.19
C ARG A 201 22.14 -0.57 -0.77
N ILE A 202 21.12 -0.40 0.07
CA ILE A 202 20.56 0.90 0.47
C ILE A 202 20.23 1.72 -0.79
N ASP A 203 19.51 1.07 -1.71
CA ASP A 203 19.13 1.63 -3.01
C ASP A 203 17.65 1.44 -3.30
N TYR A 204 17.13 2.24 -4.23
CA TYR A 204 15.75 2.17 -4.71
C TYR A 204 15.71 2.46 -6.21
N GLY A 205 14.73 1.91 -6.94
CA GLY A 205 14.55 2.16 -8.36
C GLY A 205 13.29 1.51 -8.90
N THR A 206 13.11 1.56 -10.23
CA THR A 206 11.88 1.13 -10.93
C THR A 206 11.50 -0.33 -10.69
N GLY A 207 12.46 -1.22 -10.41
CA GLY A 207 12.17 -2.60 -10.02
C GLY A 207 11.44 -2.70 -8.68
N HIS A 208 11.72 -1.81 -7.71
CA HIS A 208 11.02 -1.74 -6.43
C HIS A 208 9.64 -1.11 -6.60
N GLU A 209 9.53 -0.09 -7.43
CA GLU A 209 8.23 0.48 -7.85
C GLU A 209 7.32 -0.58 -8.48
N ALA A 210 7.88 -1.43 -9.37
CA ALA A 210 7.15 -2.55 -9.95
C ALA A 210 6.69 -3.59 -8.92
N HIS A 211 7.42 -3.79 -7.82
CA HIS A 211 6.95 -4.64 -6.72
C HIS A 211 5.75 -4.04 -5.99
N PHE A 212 5.68 -2.71 -5.86
CA PHE A 212 4.48 -2.06 -5.31
C PHE A 212 3.26 -2.27 -6.22
N LEU A 213 3.43 -2.16 -7.54
CA LEU A 213 2.36 -2.51 -8.49
C LEU A 213 1.97 -3.99 -8.41
N ALA A 214 2.93 -4.90 -8.33
CA ALA A 214 2.65 -6.33 -8.18
C ALA A 214 1.88 -6.61 -6.89
N PHE A 215 2.20 -5.91 -5.80
CA PHE A 215 1.45 -5.95 -4.55
C PHE A 215 -0.01 -5.47 -4.73
N LEU A 216 -0.24 -4.33 -5.38
CA LEU A 216 -1.59 -3.84 -5.67
C LEU A 216 -2.36 -4.79 -6.58
N TYR A 217 -1.70 -5.35 -7.60
CA TYR A 217 -2.27 -6.33 -8.51
C TYR A 217 -2.68 -7.60 -7.76
N ALA A 218 -1.83 -8.12 -6.86
CA ALA A 218 -2.16 -9.29 -6.06
C ALA A 218 -3.35 -9.05 -5.13
N LEU A 219 -3.52 -7.85 -4.57
CA LEU A 219 -4.73 -7.50 -3.82
C LEU A 219 -5.97 -7.38 -4.72
N ASN A 220 -5.80 -6.89 -5.95
CA ASN A 220 -6.87 -6.79 -6.95
C ASN A 220 -7.37 -8.18 -7.39
N THR A 221 -6.49 -9.17 -7.57
CA THR A 221 -6.89 -10.54 -7.96
C THR A 221 -7.70 -11.25 -6.87
N LEU A 222 -7.60 -10.82 -5.60
CA LEU A 222 -8.46 -11.28 -4.51
C LEU A 222 -9.87 -10.65 -4.53
N GLY A 223 -10.14 -9.74 -5.45
CA GLY A 223 -11.42 -9.03 -5.56
C GLY A 223 -11.66 -8.05 -4.41
N LEU A 224 -10.58 -7.52 -3.80
CA LEU A 224 -10.68 -6.54 -2.71
C LEU A 224 -11.04 -5.13 -3.19
N PHE A 225 -10.84 -4.85 -4.47
CA PHE A 225 -11.10 -3.56 -5.09
C PHE A 225 -12.20 -3.68 -6.14
N SER A 226 -13.05 -2.66 -6.21
CA SER A 226 -14.05 -2.47 -7.25
C SER A 226 -13.50 -1.59 -8.38
N GLU A 227 -14.23 -1.52 -9.50
CA GLU A 227 -13.88 -0.59 -10.58
C GLU A 227 -13.84 0.88 -10.13
N SER A 228 -14.68 1.24 -9.15
CA SER A 228 -14.73 2.60 -8.59
C SER A 228 -13.51 2.96 -7.74
N ASP A 229 -12.77 1.96 -7.25
CA ASP A 229 -11.55 2.16 -6.47
C ASP A 229 -10.33 2.46 -7.35
N ARG A 230 -10.34 2.09 -8.65
CA ARG A 230 -9.19 2.28 -9.56
C ARG A 230 -8.60 3.70 -9.56
N PRO A 231 -9.40 4.78 -9.72
CA PRO A 231 -8.84 6.13 -9.65
C PRO A 231 -8.28 6.47 -8.25
N VAL A 232 -8.84 5.89 -7.18
CA VAL A 232 -8.37 6.06 -5.80
C VAL A 232 -7.02 5.35 -5.59
N LEU A 233 -6.86 4.15 -6.14
CA LEU A 233 -5.60 3.40 -6.10
C LEU A 233 -4.45 4.19 -6.72
N VAL A 234 -4.70 4.98 -7.75
CA VAL A 234 -3.68 5.82 -8.39
C VAL A 234 -3.53 7.16 -7.66
N LEU A 235 -4.61 7.94 -7.55
CA LEU A 235 -4.56 9.35 -7.10
C LEU A 235 -4.46 9.51 -5.58
N ARG A 236 -4.66 8.45 -4.80
CA ARG A 236 -4.49 8.45 -3.34
C ARG A 236 -3.43 7.46 -2.90
N VAL A 237 -3.60 6.18 -3.19
CA VAL A 237 -2.69 5.13 -2.68
C VAL A 237 -1.31 5.22 -3.33
N PHE A 238 -1.23 5.24 -4.66
CA PHE A 238 0.06 5.32 -5.35
C PHE A 238 0.73 6.67 -5.10
N TRP A 239 -0.02 7.78 -5.11
CA TRP A 239 0.52 9.08 -4.71
C TRP A 239 1.08 9.08 -3.27
N ARG A 240 0.38 8.45 -2.32
CA ARG A 240 0.83 8.32 -0.94
C ARG A 240 2.09 7.44 -0.84
N TYR A 241 2.18 6.37 -1.62
CA TYR A 241 3.40 5.55 -1.76
C TYR A 241 4.60 6.39 -2.24
N ILE A 242 4.42 7.20 -3.28
CA ILE A 242 5.47 8.10 -3.77
C ILE A 242 5.90 9.11 -2.69
N ALA A 243 4.96 9.62 -1.88
CA ALA A 243 5.30 10.47 -0.75
C ALA A 243 6.15 9.75 0.31
N VAL A 244 5.84 8.48 0.66
CA VAL A 244 6.71 7.68 1.54
C VAL A 244 8.10 7.50 0.90
N MET A 245 8.17 7.20 -0.40
CA MET A 245 9.45 6.97 -1.10
C MET A 245 10.32 8.20 -1.12
N ARG A 246 9.77 9.37 -1.42
CA ARG A 246 10.51 10.63 -1.33
C ARG A 246 11.06 10.84 0.07
N ARG A 247 10.28 10.57 1.13
CA ARG A 247 10.78 10.67 2.50
C ARG A 247 11.92 9.69 2.79
N LEU A 248 11.84 8.44 2.35
CA LEU A 248 12.93 7.46 2.53
C LEU A 248 14.19 7.89 1.78
N GLN A 249 14.05 8.29 0.51
CA GLN A 249 15.14 8.75 -0.34
C GLN A 249 15.88 9.93 0.32
N PHE A 250 15.15 10.92 0.84
CA PHE A 250 15.76 12.07 1.51
C PHE A 250 16.29 11.76 2.91
N ALA A 251 15.57 10.97 3.71
CA ALA A 251 15.98 10.66 5.08
C ALA A 251 17.23 9.77 5.12
N TYR A 252 17.28 8.77 4.24
CA TYR A 252 18.33 7.76 4.27
C TYR A 252 19.31 7.83 3.10
N TRP A 253 19.20 8.83 2.22
CA TRP A 253 20.08 8.99 1.06
C TRP A 253 20.19 7.71 0.24
N LEU A 254 19.04 7.13 -0.11
CA LEU A 254 19.01 5.91 -0.91
C LEU A 254 19.70 6.15 -2.26
N GLU A 255 20.46 5.18 -2.75
CA GLU A 255 21.12 5.29 -4.04
C GLU A 255 20.15 4.94 -5.18
N PRO A 256 20.28 5.54 -6.38
CA PRO A 256 19.54 5.13 -7.56
C PRO A 256 19.93 3.71 -8.01
N ALA A 257 18.96 2.79 -8.04
CA ALA A 257 19.16 1.42 -8.49
C ALA A 257 18.96 1.32 -10.00
N GLY A 258 19.95 0.78 -10.71
CA GLY A 258 19.84 0.52 -12.15
C GLY A 258 19.78 1.80 -13.01
N SER A 259 20.41 2.88 -12.56
CA SER A 259 20.44 4.15 -13.29
C SER A 259 20.94 3.96 -14.73
N HIS A 260 20.16 4.39 -15.72
CA HIS A 260 20.60 4.47 -17.12
C HIS A 260 21.48 5.73 -17.39
N GLY A 261 21.95 6.39 -16.33
CA GLY A 261 22.64 7.67 -16.41
C GLY A 261 21.72 8.75 -16.98
N VAL A 262 22.28 9.62 -17.83
CA VAL A 262 21.58 10.77 -18.43
C VAL A 262 20.44 10.35 -19.38
N TRP A 263 20.30 9.05 -19.68
CA TRP A 263 19.23 8.52 -20.54
C TRP A 263 18.05 7.94 -19.76
N GLY A 264 18.11 7.96 -18.43
CA GLY A 264 16.96 7.63 -17.57
C GLY A 264 15.93 8.76 -17.60
N LEU A 265 14.65 8.41 -17.52
CA LEU A 265 13.57 9.39 -17.38
C LEU A 265 13.65 10.12 -16.03
N ASP A 266 13.92 9.36 -14.97
CA ASP A 266 14.13 9.78 -13.59
C ASP A 266 15.08 8.77 -12.91
N ASP A 267 15.73 9.18 -11.83
CA ASP A 267 16.71 8.37 -11.11
C ASP A 267 16.07 7.18 -10.37
N TYR A 268 14.81 7.31 -9.94
CA TYR A 268 14.14 6.36 -9.05
C TYR A 268 12.84 5.80 -9.62
N HIS A 269 12.07 6.62 -10.32
CA HIS A 269 10.68 6.35 -10.67
C HIS A 269 10.44 6.28 -12.18
N PHE A 270 9.36 5.61 -12.59
CA PHE A 270 8.90 5.62 -13.99
C PHE A 270 7.39 5.89 -14.11
N LEU A 271 6.59 5.36 -13.19
CA LEU A 271 5.13 5.41 -13.26
C LEU A 271 4.44 6.74 -12.89
N PRO A 272 4.95 7.57 -11.95
CA PRO A 272 4.33 8.85 -11.60
C PRO A 272 4.25 9.82 -12.79
#